data_AF-A0A0V0R8P8-F1
#
_entry.id   AF-A0A0V0R8P8-F1
#
_cell.length_a   1.000
_cell.length_b   1.000
_cell.length_c   1.000
_cell.angle_alpha   90.00
_cell.angle_beta   90.00
_cell.angle_gamma   90.00
#
_symmetry.space_group_name_H-M   'P 1'
#
loop_
_entity.id
_entity.type
_entity.pdbx_description
1 polymer ?
#
loop_
_entity_poly.entity_id
_entity_poly.type
_entity_poly.pdbx_seq_one_letter_code
_entity_poly.pdbx_strand_id
1 'polypeptide(L)'
;MPGQSNINTVKNQQQILSQLHKQRLSTNQNATNTNYNYMQNQDKKENISIANFNSQNSGTHHAQIIQKNKQKNQFMNNLDLSSLQNELIRIQKQDKNDPLNVAEYANEVNSYLKSQEDKYQITGKGMAKQEEINEKQRAILIDWLVDVHYQYKMIPQTLYMTVMIIDKFIEKNQVPRSKLQLLGVTSLFIAGKYEEIYPPQLKEYVDLTDKTYRKNEVLDMEGKIINSLQFNITYPYAYTFLDRFTRIINSNEKTLMLCRYIIELALIDFKFVKYSQSMIAASSLYVANIILSNKGPKWSDILQYTTQFTERDVRPCAKELCLLFQNAPNMKHQAVRRKFAHEKFLQVSKIEIERIEKQETTPGN
;
A
#
# COMPACT_ATOMS: atom_id res chain seq x y z
N MET A 1 -17.71 55.70 4.20
CA MET A 1 -18.36 54.71 3.31
C MET A 1 -17.35 53.60 2.94
N PRO A 2 -17.16 52.56 3.78
CA PRO A 2 -16.12 51.53 3.57
C PRO A 2 -16.64 50.20 2.99
N GLY A 3 -17.80 50.19 2.31
CA GLY A 3 -18.45 48.96 1.84
C GLY A 3 -18.19 48.57 0.37
N GLN A 4 -17.63 49.45 -0.46
CA GLN A 4 -17.47 49.19 -1.90
C GLN A 4 -16.09 48.62 -2.27
N SER A 5 -15.06 48.86 -1.46
CA SER A 5 -13.70 48.32 -1.72
C SER A 5 -13.62 46.81 -1.49
N ASN A 6 -14.33 46.27 -0.49
CA ASN A 6 -14.23 44.86 -0.11
C ASN A 6 -14.97 43.91 -1.08
N ILE A 7 -16.08 44.38 -1.67
CA ILE A 7 -16.86 43.60 -2.66
C ILE A 7 -16.10 43.48 -3.99
N ASN A 8 -15.39 44.54 -4.39
CA ASN A 8 -14.56 44.51 -5.60
C ASN A 8 -13.36 43.58 -5.43
N THR A 9 -12.74 43.51 -4.24
CA THR A 9 -11.64 42.57 -3.97
C THR A 9 -12.07 41.10 -4.03
N VAL A 10 -13.24 40.76 -3.48
CA VAL A 10 -13.78 39.39 -3.51
C VAL A 10 -14.17 38.97 -4.93
N LYS A 11 -14.79 39.87 -5.71
CA LYS A 11 -15.10 39.60 -7.13
C LYS A 11 -13.85 39.39 -7.98
N ASN A 12 -12.78 40.14 -7.69
CA ASN A 12 -11.50 40.00 -8.39
C ASN A 12 -10.82 38.66 -8.05
N GLN A 13 -10.87 38.23 -6.78
CA GLN A 13 -10.35 36.92 -6.36
C GLN A 13 -11.13 35.74 -6.98
N GLN A 14 -12.46 35.84 -7.09
CA GLN A 14 -13.28 34.81 -7.75
C GLN A 14 -13.01 34.75 -9.27
N GLN A 15 -12.78 35.90 -9.92
CA GLN A 15 -12.37 35.92 -11.33
C GLN A 15 -11.00 35.27 -11.53
N ILE A 16 -10.02 35.54 -10.68
CA ILE A 16 -8.69 34.93 -10.73
C ILE A 16 -8.78 33.40 -10.53
N LEU A 17 -9.55 32.93 -9.54
CA LEU A 17 -9.76 31.50 -9.31
C LEU A 17 -10.46 30.81 -10.49
N SER A 18 -11.41 31.48 -11.13
CA SER A 18 -12.08 30.96 -12.33
C SER A 18 -11.15 30.89 -13.55
N GLN A 19 -10.23 31.85 -13.70
CA GLN A 19 -9.23 31.85 -14.76
C GLN A 19 -8.18 30.76 -14.52
N LEU A 20 -7.70 30.60 -13.29
CA LEU A 20 -6.78 29.53 -12.90
C LEU A 20 -7.40 28.15 -13.10
N HIS A 21 -8.69 27.97 -12.78
CA HIS A 21 -9.40 26.72 -13.02
C HIS A 21 -9.52 26.42 -14.52
N LYS A 22 -9.85 27.42 -15.35
CA LYS A 22 -9.86 27.27 -16.82
C LYS A 22 -8.48 26.96 -17.39
N GLN A 23 -7.42 27.59 -16.87
CA GLN A 23 -6.03 27.29 -17.25
C GLN A 23 -5.61 25.86 -16.85
N ARG A 24 -6.09 25.37 -15.70
CA ARG A 24 -5.87 23.99 -15.23
C ARG A 24 -6.59 22.97 -16.10
N LEU A 25 -7.82 23.27 -16.53
CA LEU A 25 -8.59 22.43 -17.45
C LEU A 25 -7.97 22.39 -18.85
N SER A 26 -7.46 23.51 -19.36
CA SER A 26 -6.76 23.54 -20.66
C SER A 26 -5.40 22.84 -20.61
N THR A 27 -4.66 22.95 -19.50
CA THR A 27 -3.39 22.21 -19.33
C THR A 27 -3.62 20.71 -19.14
N ASN A 28 -4.70 20.29 -18.46
CA ASN A 28 -5.08 18.88 -18.41
C ASN A 28 -5.57 18.34 -19.76
N GLN A 29 -6.34 19.09 -20.53
CA GLN A 29 -6.76 18.69 -21.88
C GLN A 29 -5.56 18.56 -22.85
N ASN A 30 -4.57 19.45 -22.73
CA ASN A 30 -3.33 19.34 -23.48
C ASN A 30 -2.50 18.14 -23.02
N ALA A 31 -2.38 17.88 -21.71
CA ALA A 31 -1.68 16.70 -21.19
C ALA A 31 -2.36 15.37 -21.57
N THR A 32 -3.69 15.32 -21.61
CA THR A 32 -4.44 14.15 -22.10
C THR A 32 -4.27 13.96 -23.61
N ASN A 33 -4.24 15.03 -24.41
CA ASN A 33 -3.99 14.93 -25.85
C ASN A 33 -2.52 14.57 -26.16
N THR A 34 -1.55 15.03 -25.36
CA THR A 34 -0.16 14.61 -25.49
C THR A 34 0.02 13.15 -25.09
N ASN A 35 -0.65 12.67 -24.02
CA ASN A 35 -0.63 11.25 -23.64
C ASN A 35 -1.36 10.34 -24.65
N TYR A 36 -2.48 10.79 -25.22
CA TYR A 36 -3.19 10.02 -26.25
C TYR A 36 -2.36 9.90 -27.54
N ASN A 37 -1.63 10.95 -27.92
CA ASN A 37 -0.70 10.94 -29.05
C ASN A 37 0.60 10.18 -28.75
N TYR A 38 1.06 10.12 -27.50
CA TYR A 38 2.19 9.29 -27.09
C TYR A 38 1.82 7.79 -27.08
N MET A 39 0.60 7.44 -26.67
CA MET A 39 0.09 6.07 -26.71
C MET A 39 -0.15 5.59 -28.15
N GLN A 40 -0.75 6.40 -29.03
CA GLN A 40 -0.94 6.03 -30.44
C GLN A 40 0.35 5.95 -31.27
N ASN A 41 1.43 6.60 -30.85
CA ASN A 41 2.74 6.50 -31.51
C ASN A 41 3.59 5.31 -31.01
N GLN A 42 3.24 4.68 -29.87
CA GLN A 42 3.90 3.44 -29.44
C GLN A 42 3.33 2.20 -30.16
N ASP A 43 2.06 2.21 -30.56
CA ASP A 43 1.43 1.10 -31.30
C ASP A 43 1.87 0.97 -32.77
N LYS A 44 2.76 1.84 -33.27
CA LYS A 44 3.28 1.81 -34.66
C LYS A 44 4.78 1.58 -34.80
N LYS A 45 5.52 1.26 -33.72
CA LYS A 45 6.97 0.99 -33.83
C LYS A 45 7.48 -0.35 -33.28
N GLU A 46 6.64 -1.22 -32.74
CA GLU A 46 7.08 -2.57 -32.34
C GLU A 46 6.61 -3.62 -33.34
N ASN A 47 7.29 -3.71 -34.49
CA ASN A 47 7.18 -4.89 -35.35
C ASN A 47 8.51 -5.35 -35.96
N ILE A 48 9.66 -4.86 -35.46
CA ILE A 48 10.97 -5.31 -35.94
C ILE A 48 11.96 -5.40 -34.77
N SER A 49 12.01 -6.56 -34.11
CA SER A 49 13.24 -7.25 -33.65
C SER A 49 12.90 -8.40 -32.68
N ILE A 50 12.38 -9.52 -33.19
CA ILE A 50 12.28 -10.80 -32.44
C ILE A 50 13.50 -11.71 -32.71
N ALA A 51 14.51 -11.21 -33.43
CA ALA A 51 15.77 -11.94 -33.62
C ALA A 51 16.88 -11.32 -32.76
N ASN A 52 17.49 -12.16 -31.92
CA ASN A 52 18.72 -11.94 -31.15
C ASN A 52 18.54 -11.44 -29.71
N PHE A 53 18.16 -12.34 -28.80
CA PHE A 53 18.82 -12.46 -27.49
C PHE A 53 18.53 -13.85 -26.90
N ASN A 54 19.14 -14.88 -27.50
CA ASN A 54 19.30 -16.19 -26.88
C ASN A 54 20.80 -16.44 -26.69
N SER A 55 21.31 -16.13 -25.50
CA SER A 55 22.35 -16.94 -24.90
C SER A 55 22.17 -17.01 -23.37
N GLN A 56 21.73 -18.20 -22.97
CA GLN A 56 21.95 -18.87 -21.68
C GLN A 56 21.20 -18.33 -20.42
N ASN A 57 20.37 -19.23 -19.86
CA ASN A 57 19.66 -19.20 -18.56
C ASN A 57 18.23 -18.61 -18.44
N SER A 58 17.28 -18.98 -19.32
CA SER A 58 15.89 -18.47 -19.24
C SER A 58 14.75 -19.49 -19.49
N GLY A 59 15.01 -20.80 -19.38
CA GLY A 59 14.00 -21.85 -19.68
C GLY A 59 12.82 -21.97 -18.70
N THR A 60 12.97 -21.56 -17.43
CA THR A 60 11.95 -21.80 -16.38
C THR A 60 11.01 -20.62 -16.14
N HIS A 61 11.49 -19.38 -16.28
CA HIS A 61 10.70 -18.19 -15.94
C HIS A 61 9.69 -17.81 -17.03
N HIS A 62 10.08 -17.95 -18.30
CA HIS A 62 9.21 -17.61 -19.44
C HIS A 62 8.02 -18.59 -19.58
N ALA A 63 8.26 -19.89 -19.34
CA ALA A 63 7.21 -20.91 -19.33
C ALA A 63 6.19 -20.70 -18.20
N GLN A 64 6.64 -20.26 -17.01
CA GLN A 64 5.77 -19.94 -15.88
C GLN A 64 4.87 -18.73 -16.16
N ILE A 65 5.41 -17.68 -16.79
CA ILE A 65 4.65 -16.49 -17.17
C ILE A 65 3.60 -16.82 -18.24
N ILE A 66 3.96 -17.59 -19.26
CA ILE A 66 3.03 -18.02 -20.32
C ILE A 66 1.90 -18.88 -19.74
N GLN A 67 2.22 -19.82 -18.83
CA GLN A 67 1.23 -20.68 -18.20
C GLN A 67 0.29 -19.90 -17.26
N LYS A 68 0.82 -18.90 -16.53
CA LYS A 68 0.04 -17.99 -15.67
C LYS A 68 -0.93 -17.13 -16.47
N ASN A 69 -0.48 -16.59 -17.62
CA ASN A 69 -1.33 -15.82 -18.53
C ASN A 69 -2.38 -16.69 -19.23
N LYS A 70 -2.04 -17.92 -19.62
CA LYS A 70 -2.97 -18.87 -20.25
C LYS A 70 -4.09 -19.29 -19.30
N GLN A 71 -3.80 -19.53 -18.02
CA GLN A 71 -4.80 -19.87 -17.00
C GLN A 71 -5.66 -18.67 -16.59
N LYS A 72 -5.07 -17.47 -16.44
CA LYS A 72 -5.81 -16.22 -16.20
C LYS A 72 -6.82 -15.95 -17.32
N ASN A 73 -6.42 -16.14 -18.58
CA ASN A 73 -7.30 -15.97 -19.73
C ASN A 73 -8.36 -17.08 -19.84
N GLN A 74 -8.02 -18.33 -19.51
CA GLN A 74 -8.94 -19.47 -19.63
C GLN A 74 -10.10 -19.42 -18.62
N PHE A 75 -9.91 -18.85 -17.43
CA PHE A 75 -10.99 -18.69 -16.44
C PHE A 75 -11.76 -17.38 -16.57
N MET A 76 -11.11 -16.27 -16.97
CA MET A 76 -11.83 -15.01 -17.29
C MET A 76 -12.88 -15.22 -18.39
N ASN A 77 -12.68 -16.21 -19.27
CA ASN A 77 -13.65 -16.61 -20.30
C ASN A 77 -14.86 -17.42 -19.77
N ASN A 78 -14.80 -17.99 -18.56
CA ASN A 78 -15.89 -18.78 -17.95
C ASN A 78 -16.74 -17.98 -16.94
N LEU A 79 -16.28 -16.80 -16.54
CA LEU A 79 -17.03 -15.90 -15.66
C LEU A 79 -18.03 -15.10 -16.49
N ASP A 80 -19.24 -14.89 -15.97
CA ASP A 80 -20.13 -13.86 -16.50
C ASP A 80 -19.61 -12.47 -16.08
N LEU A 81 -18.65 -11.97 -16.85
CA LEU A 81 -18.01 -10.66 -16.63
C LEU A 81 -19.04 -9.53 -16.63
N SER A 82 -20.14 -9.68 -17.39
CA SER A 82 -21.19 -8.67 -17.45
C SER A 82 -21.98 -8.61 -16.14
N SER A 83 -22.30 -9.77 -15.56
CA SER A 83 -22.95 -9.87 -14.25
C SER A 83 -22.06 -9.33 -13.13
N LEU A 84 -20.78 -9.71 -13.09
CA LEU A 84 -19.83 -9.23 -12.08
C LEU A 84 -19.58 -7.71 -12.17
N GLN A 85 -19.48 -7.18 -13.40
CA GLN A 85 -19.37 -5.74 -13.61
C GLN A 85 -20.64 -5.01 -13.12
N ASN A 86 -21.82 -5.56 -13.40
CA ASN A 86 -23.08 -5.00 -12.91
C ASN A 86 -23.19 -5.07 -11.38
N GLU A 87 -22.73 -6.14 -10.76
CA GLU A 87 -22.67 -6.29 -9.29
C GLU A 87 -21.74 -5.24 -8.67
N LEU A 88 -20.53 -5.05 -9.20
CA LEU A 88 -19.63 -4.00 -8.73
C LEU A 88 -20.23 -2.60 -8.86
N ILE A 89 -20.86 -2.30 -10.00
CA ILE A 89 -21.53 -1.01 -10.21
C ILE A 89 -22.64 -0.81 -9.18
N ARG A 90 -23.40 -1.87 -8.84
CA ARG A 90 -24.44 -1.79 -7.81
C ARG A 90 -23.87 -1.50 -6.43
N ILE A 91 -22.77 -2.18 -6.05
CA ILE A 91 -22.09 -1.94 -4.78
C ILE A 91 -21.58 -0.50 -4.71
N GLN A 92 -20.84 -0.05 -5.74
CA GLN A 92 -20.28 1.31 -5.81
C GLN A 92 -21.35 2.40 -5.77
N LYS A 93 -22.55 2.15 -6.32
CA LYS A 93 -23.67 3.10 -6.27
C LYS A 93 -24.22 3.33 -4.87
N GLN A 94 -23.98 2.45 -3.90
CA GLN A 94 -24.38 2.66 -2.50
C GLN A 94 -23.65 3.88 -1.90
N ASP A 95 -22.44 4.15 -2.37
CA ASP A 95 -21.58 5.24 -1.91
C ASP A 95 -21.74 6.52 -2.75
N LYS A 96 -22.67 6.57 -3.71
CA LYS A 96 -22.81 7.68 -4.67
C LYS A 96 -22.98 9.06 -4.00
N ASN A 97 -23.57 9.09 -2.81
CA ASN A 97 -23.83 10.32 -2.09
C ASN A 97 -22.69 10.72 -1.15
N ASP A 98 -21.66 9.89 -0.99
CA ASP A 98 -20.49 10.21 -0.18
C ASP A 98 -19.37 10.80 -1.09
N PRO A 99 -19.12 12.12 -1.02
CA PRO A 99 -18.09 12.75 -1.82
C PRO A 99 -16.67 12.27 -1.50
N LEU A 100 -16.46 11.57 -0.37
CA LEU A 100 -15.15 11.00 -0.02
C LEU A 100 -14.87 9.66 -0.70
N ASN A 101 -15.90 8.93 -1.12
CA ASN A 101 -15.74 7.61 -1.75
C ASN A 101 -15.56 7.67 -3.27
N VAL A 102 -16.05 8.75 -3.90
CA VAL A 102 -15.80 9.07 -5.31
C VAL A 102 -16.08 7.86 -6.23
N ALA A 103 -17.26 7.26 -6.05
CA ALA A 103 -17.63 5.98 -6.63
C ALA A 103 -17.50 5.93 -8.15
N GLU A 104 -17.72 7.04 -8.84
CA GLU A 104 -17.62 7.19 -10.29
C GLU A 104 -16.19 7.01 -10.84
N TYR A 105 -15.16 7.27 -10.04
CA TYR A 105 -13.75 7.11 -10.44
C TYR A 105 -13.10 5.89 -9.81
N ALA A 106 -13.87 5.07 -9.08
CA ALA A 106 -13.34 4.00 -8.26
C ALA A 106 -12.55 2.96 -9.09
N ASN A 107 -12.93 2.73 -10.35
CA ASN A 107 -12.27 1.75 -11.21
C ASN A 107 -10.98 2.31 -11.84
N GLU A 108 -11.01 3.57 -12.25
CA GLU A 108 -9.88 4.33 -12.77
C GLU A 108 -8.80 4.49 -11.68
N VAL A 109 -9.21 4.86 -10.46
CA VAL A 109 -8.31 4.97 -9.30
C VAL A 109 -7.67 3.61 -9.00
N ASN A 110 -8.44 2.53 -8.97
CA ASN A 110 -7.88 1.19 -8.71
C ASN A 110 -6.89 0.76 -9.81
N SER A 111 -7.21 1.05 -11.07
CA SER A 111 -6.32 0.74 -12.22
C SER A 111 -5.04 1.56 -12.16
N TYR A 112 -5.15 2.85 -11.81
CA TYR A 112 -4.00 3.72 -11.57
C TYR A 112 -3.13 3.20 -10.41
N LEU A 113 -3.72 2.90 -9.25
CA LEU A 113 -2.98 2.37 -8.10
C LEU A 113 -2.24 1.08 -8.44
N LYS A 114 -2.86 0.15 -9.19
CA LYS A 114 -2.19 -1.06 -9.69
C LYS A 114 -1.02 -0.72 -10.61
N SER A 115 -1.18 0.18 -11.58
CA SER A 115 -0.05 0.60 -12.43
C SER A 115 1.11 1.23 -11.64
N GLN A 116 0.80 1.94 -10.56
CA GLN A 116 1.82 2.55 -9.70
C GLN A 116 2.51 1.51 -8.80
N GLU A 117 1.84 0.43 -8.42
CA GLU A 117 2.42 -0.57 -7.53
C GLU A 117 3.60 -1.30 -8.20
N ASP A 118 3.45 -1.62 -9.49
CA ASP A 118 4.52 -2.22 -10.30
C ASP A 118 5.71 -1.27 -10.46
N LYS A 119 5.42 0.02 -10.71
CA LYS A 119 6.43 1.07 -10.89
C LYS A 119 7.26 1.31 -9.63
N TYR A 120 6.62 1.22 -8.46
CA TYR A 120 7.22 1.56 -7.17
C TYR A 120 7.46 0.37 -6.26
N GLN A 121 7.50 -0.86 -6.80
CA GLN A 121 7.81 -2.04 -6.02
C GLN A 121 9.19 -1.90 -5.33
N ILE A 122 9.28 -2.32 -4.07
CA ILE A 122 10.55 -2.39 -3.35
C ILE A 122 11.21 -3.73 -3.71
N THR A 123 12.45 -3.67 -4.18
CA THR A 123 13.18 -4.82 -4.72
C THR A 123 13.94 -5.62 -3.66
N GLY A 124 14.09 -5.08 -2.44
CA GLY A 124 14.91 -5.65 -1.37
C GLY A 124 16.43 -5.50 -1.58
N LYS A 125 16.88 -5.23 -2.82
CA LYS A 125 18.30 -5.06 -3.18
C LYS A 125 18.95 -3.91 -2.41
N GLY A 126 18.18 -2.85 -2.12
CA GLY A 126 18.63 -1.73 -1.30
C GLY A 126 19.09 -2.15 0.08
N MET A 127 18.23 -2.88 0.79
CA MET A 127 18.52 -3.41 2.13
C MET A 127 19.71 -4.37 2.11
N ALA A 128 19.82 -5.24 1.09
CA ALA A 128 20.93 -6.17 0.95
C ALA A 128 22.29 -5.49 0.71
N LYS A 129 22.29 -4.23 0.24
CA LYS A 129 23.50 -3.43 0.01
C LYS A 129 23.87 -2.53 1.19
N GLN A 130 23.06 -2.47 2.23
CA GLN A 130 23.36 -1.63 3.39
C GLN A 130 24.59 -2.16 4.15
N GLU A 131 25.48 -1.26 4.54
CA GLU A 131 26.73 -1.62 5.24
C GLU A 131 26.53 -1.72 6.77
N GLU A 132 25.73 -0.81 7.35
CA GLU A 132 25.59 -0.69 8.81
C GLU A 132 24.24 -1.17 9.37
N ILE A 133 23.22 -1.24 8.51
CA ILE A 133 21.86 -1.60 8.89
C ILE A 133 21.38 -2.87 8.20
N ASN A 134 20.36 -3.49 8.78
CA ASN A 134 19.75 -4.69 8.22
C ASN A 134 18.25 -4.75 8.55
N GLU A 135 17.57 -5.77 8.03
CA GLU A 135 16.14 -6.00 8.21
C GLU A 135 15.70 -6.03 9.68
N LYS A 136 16.55 -6.53 10.59
CA LYS A 136 16.24 -6.56 12.03
C LYS A 136 16.22 -5.16 12.64
N GLN A 137 17.18 -4.32 12.27
CA GLN A 137 17.21 -2.93 12.73
C GLN A 137 16.05 -2.11 12.16
N ARG A 138 15.67 -2.37 10.89
CA ARG A 138 14.44 -1.84 10.32
C ARG A 138 13.21 -2.26 11.12
N ALA A 139 13.07 -3.55 11.44
CA ALA A 139 11.93 -4.05 12.21
C ALA A 139 11.82 -3.38 13.60
N ILE A 140 12.95 -3.16 14.29
CA ILE A 140 13.01 -2.40 15.54
C ILE A 140 12.48 -0.97 15.34
N LEU A 141 12.94 -0.29 14.28
CA LEU A 141 12.49 1.06 13.97
C LEU A 141 10.97 1.12 13.70
N ILE A 142 10.46 0.22 12.86
CA ILE A 142 9.04 0.21 12.48
C ILE A 142 8.16 -0.15 13.69
N ASP A 143 8.56 -1.11 14.53
CA ASP A 143 7.84 -1.44 15.76
C ASP A 143 7.71 -0.22 16.68
N TRP A 144 8.80 0.52 16.88
CA TRP A 144 8.76 1.78 17.64
C TRP A 144 7.87 2.85 16.97
N LEU A 145 7.97 3.02 15.65
CA LEU A 145 7.12 3.97 14.92
C LEU A 145 5.63 3.63 15.00
N VAL A 146 5.26 2.34 15.14
CA VAL A 146 3.86 1.94 15.37
C VAL A 146 3.36 2.46 16.72
N ASP A 147 4.16 2.35 17.79
CA ASP A 147 3.79 2.90 19.11
C ASP A 147 3.65 4.43 19.04
N VAL A 148 4.59 5.12 18.37
CA VAL A 148 4.54 6.58 18.16
C VAL A 148 3.30 6.99 17.37
N HIS A 149 3.07 6.37 16.22
CA HIS A 149 1.90 6.58 15.37
C HIS A 149 0.60 6.44 16.18
N TYR A 150 0.53 5.40 17.00
CA TYR A 150 -0.62 5.11 17.84
C TYR A 150 -0.83 6.16 18.94
N GLN A 151 0.25 6.55 19.63
CA GLN A 151 0.23 7.54 20.70
C GLN A 151 -0.25 8.90 20.21
N TYR A 152 0.19 9.31 19.01
CA TYR A 152 -0.21 10.57 18.37
C TYR A 152 -1.57 10.48 17.65
N LYS A 153 -2.23 9.31 17.67
CA LYS A 153 -3.55 9.09 17.06
C LYS A 153 -3.61 9.45 15.57
N MET A 154 -2.49 9.24 14.87
CA MET A 154 -2.39 9.49 13.43
C MET A 154 -3.24 8.51 12.63
N ILE A 155 -3.66 8.90 11.43
CA ILE A 155 -4.42 8.02 10.55
C ILE A 155 -3.53 6.89 10.00
N PRO A 156 -4.05 5.70 9.68
CA PRO A 156 -3.23 4.58 9.22
C PRO A 156 -2.37 4.90 7.99
N GLN A 157 -2.91 5.69 7.05
CA GLN A 157 -2.23 6.15 5.84
C GLN A 157 -0.86 6.77 6.15
N THR A 158 -0.78 7.58 7.21
CA THR A 158 0.46 8.20 7.69
C THR A 158 1.54 7.16 8.03
N LEU A 159 1.17 6.06 8.71
CA LEU A 159 2.11 4.97 9.03
C LEU A 159 2.59 4.25 7.77
N TYR A 160 1.68 3.88 6.87
CA TYR A 160 2.05 3.19 5.63
C TYR A 160 2.95 4.05 4.76
N MET A 161 2.63 5.35 4.61
CA MET A 161 3.48 6.29 3.89
C MET A 161 4.86 6.43 4.54
N THR A 162 4.92 6.54 5.87
CA THR A 162 6.18 6.60 6.62
C THR A 162 7.09 5.42 6.28
N VAL A 163 6.56 4.20 6.34
CA VAL A 163 7.35 3.00 6.06
C VAL A 163 7.78 2.94 4.59
N MET A 164 6.92 3.32 3.66
CA MET A 164 7.27 3.40 2.24
C MET A 164 8.38 4.42 1.97
N ILE A 165 8.35 5.59 2.62
CA ILE A 165 9.41 6.60 2.52
C ILE A 165 10.74 6.03 3.04
N ILE A 166 10.72 5.38 4.20
CA ILE A 166 11.92 4.75 4.79
C ILE A 166 12.52 3.74 3.83
N ASP A 167 11.71 2.81 3.31
CA ASP A 167 12.20 1.74 2.44
C ASP A 167 12.69 2.27 1.10
N LYS A 168 11.97 3.22 0.50
CA LYS A 168 12.38 3.85 -0.77
C LYS A 168 13.65 4.67 -0.61
N PHE A 169 13.87 5.28 0.56
CA PHE A 169 15.11 5.97 0.86
C PHE A 169 16.28 4.97 1.01
N ILE A 170 16.08 3.87 1.74
CA ILE A 170 17.07 2.79 1.90
C ILE A 170 17.41 2.12 0.56
N GLU A 171 16.47 2.07 -0.39
CA GLU A 171 16.75 1.58 -1.75
C GLU A 171 17.82 2.37 -2.50
N LYS A 172 17.96 3.66 -2.20
CA LYS A 172 18.82 4.58 -2.96
C LYS A 172 20.03 5.10 -2.18
N ASN A 173 20.05 4.97 -0.85
CA ASN A 173 21.05 5.63 0.00
C ASN A 173 21.58 4.67 1.06
N GLN A 174 22.87 4.77 1.37
CA GLN A 174 23.44 4.16 2.58
C GLN A 174 22.94 4.91 3.81
N VAL A 175 22.53 4.17 4.83
CA VAL A 175 22.03 4.73 6.09
C VAL A 175 22.94 4.26 7.22
N PRO A 176 23.72 5.17 7.84
CA PRO A 176 24.47 4.85 9.04
C PRO A 176 23.52 4.42 10.16
N ARG A 177 23.92 3.45 10.98
CA ARG A 177 23.08 2.95 12.08
C ARG A 177 22.66 4.06 13.04
N SER A 178 23.56 5.01 13.30
CA SER A 178 23.33 6.18 14.17
C SER A 178 22.28 7.17 13.63
N LYS A 179 21.94 7.09 12.33
CA LYS A 179 20.98 7.96 11.66
C LYS A 179 19.67 7.24 11.29
N LEU A 180 19.54 5.96 11.61
CA LEU A 180 18.33 5.18 11.31
C LEU A 180 17.08 5.71 12.03
N GLN A 181 17.19 6.08 13.32
CA GLN A 181 16.06 6.68 14.04
C GLN A 181 15.70 8.07 13.48
N LEU A 182 16.71 8.90 13.14
CA LEU A 182 16.49 10.18 12.47
C LEU A 182 15.74 10.02 11.13
N LEU A 183 16.10 9.01 10.32
CA LEU A 183 15.36 8.67 9.10
C LEU A 183 13.90 8.35 9.41
N GLY A 184 13.64 7.52 10.43
CA GLY A 184 12.29 7.12 10.81
C GLY A 184 11.41 8.29 11.24
N VAL A 185 11.86 9.11 12.19
CA VAL A 185 11.07 10.26 12.68
C VAL A 185 10.86 11.32 11.61
N THR A 186 11.86 11.54 10.76
CA THR A 186 11.74 12.51 9.67
C THR A 186 10.79 12.00 8.59
N SER A 187 10.78 10.69 8.30
CA SER A 187 9.81 10.09 7.39
C SER A 187 8.38 10.20 7.93
N LEU A 188 8.20 10.04 9.25
CA LEU A 188 6.91 10.25 9.91
C LEU A 188 6.48 11.73 9.89
N PHE A 189 7.43 12.66 10.03
CA PHE A 189 7.16 14.10 9.90
C PHE A 189 6.71 14.46 8.48
N ILE A 190 7.38 13.93 7.45
CA ILE A 190 6.99 14.12 6.05
C ILE A 190 5.59 13.55 5.80
N ALA A 191 5.35 12.30 6.21
CA ALA A 191 4.04 11.65 6.04
C ALA A 191 2.94 12.40 6.79
N GLY A 192 3.22 12.86 8.01
CA GLY A 192 2.29 13.67 8.80
C GLY A 192 1.89 14.94 8.07
N LYS A 193 2.85 15.70 7.53
CA LYS A 193 2.55 16.90 6.72
C LYS A 193 1.72 16.62 5.47
N TYR A 194 1.74 15.40 4.96
CA TYR A 194 1.04 15.02 3.74
C TYR A 194 -0.38 14.50 4.01
N GLU A 195 -0.53 13.63 5.00
CA GLU A 195 -1.76 12.86 5.25
C GLU A 195 -2.64 13.48 6.35
N GLU A 196 -2.05 14.16 7.35
CA GLU A 196 -2.80 14.67 8.50
C GLU A 196 -3.39 16.06 8.22
N ILE A 197 -4.65 16.28 8.65
CA ILE A 197 -5.27 17.62 8.62
C ILE A 197 -4.50 18.57 9.56
N TYR A 198 -4.08 18.06 10.72
CA TYR A 198 -3.35 18.79 11.74
C TYR A 198 -2.10 18.00 12.15
N PRO A 199 -1.01 18.06 11.36
CA PRO A 199 0.21 17.35 11.69
C PRO A 199 0.85 17.90 12.98
N PRO A 200 1.51 17.05 13.79
CA PRO A 200 2.29 17.52 14.93
C PRO A 200 3.39 18.51 14.50
N GLN A 201 3.77 19.40 15.40
CA GLN A 201 4.83 20.35 15.15
C GLN A 201 6.20 19.67 15.18
N LEU A 202 7.17 20.22 14.44
CA LEU A 202 8.56 19.73 14.42
C LEU A 202 9.16 19.52 15.83
N LYS A 203 8.78 20.36 16.80
CA LYS A 203 9.24 20.23 18.19
C LYS A 203 8.84 18.88 18.80
N GLU A 204 7.63 18.40 18.53
CA GLU A 204 7.12 17.14 19.05
C GLU A 204 7.92 15.95 18.52
N TYR A 205 8.34 15.99 17.24
CA TYR A 205 9.23 14.99 16.64
C TYR A 205 10.64 15.00 17.23
N VAL A 206 11.16 16.17 17.60
CA VAL A 206 12.44 16.28 18.32
C VAL A 206 12.32 15.69 19.72
N ASP A 207 11.25 16.05 20.44
CA ASP A 207 10.99 15.56 21.79
C ASP A 207 10.76 14.03 21.81
N LEU A 208 10.15 13.46 20.76
CA LEU A 208 9.99 12.01 20.56
C LEU A 208 11.30 11.21 20.55
N THR A 209 12.41 11.86 20.21
CA THR A 209 13.73 11.22 20.16
C THR A 209 14.55 11.45 21.43
N ASP A 210 13.88 11.84 22.53
CA ASP A 210 14.54 12.31 23.76
C ASP A 210 15.59 13.39 23.49
N LYS A 211 15.33 14.22 22.46
CA LYS A 211 16.25 15.28 21.97
C LYS A 211 17.61 14.75 21.53
N THR A 212 17.70 13.47 21.15
CA THR A 212 18.89 12.89 20.50
C THR A 212 19.27 13.67 19.24
N TYR A 213 18.28 14.22 18.54
CA TYR A 213 18.48 15.03 17.34
C TYR A 213 17.96 16.45 17.52
N ARG A 214 18.67 17.42 16.91
CA ARG A 214 18.23 18.83 16.90
C ARG A 214 17.26 19.09 15.74
N LYS A 215 16.49 20.17 15.85
CA LYS A 215 15.55 20.63 14.79
C LYS A 215 16.22 20.70 13.41
N ASN A 216 17.41 21.28 13.33
CA ASN A 216 18.13 21.42 12.06
C ASN A 216 18.50 20.06 11.45
N GLU A 217 18.83 19.05 12.27
CA GLU A 217 19.14 17.71 11.76
C GLU A 217 17.92 17.03 11.15
N VAL A 218 16.74 17.24 11.73
CA VAL A 218 15.47 16.74 11.17
C VAL A 218 15.16 17.45 9.85
N LEU A 219 15.34 18.78 9.78
CA LEU A 219 15.13 19.55 8.55
C LEU A 219 16.12 19.18 7.44
N ASP A 220 17.39 18.98 7.79
CA ASP A 220 18.43 18.54 6.85
C ASP A 220 18.11 17.13 6.33
N MET A 221 17.67 16.24 7.21
CA MET A 221 17.26 14.90 6.83
C MET A 221 16.01 14.94 5.93
N GLU A 222 15.06 15.83 6.20
CA GLU A 222 13.86 16.01 5.38
C GLU A 222 14.24 16.42 3.96
N GLY A 223 15.13 17.40 3.83
CA GLY A 223 15.66 17.81 2.54
C GLY A 223 16.34 16.66 1.80
N LYS A 224 17.13 15.84 2.50
CA LYS A 224 17.78 14.66 1.89
C LYS A 224 16.76 13.62 1.40
N ILE A 225 15.77 13.31 2.22
CA ILE A 225 14.73 12.32 1.88
C ILE A 225 13.97 12.76 0.64
N ILE A 226 13.40 13.98 0.68
CA ILE A 226 12.56 14.49 -0.40
C ILE A 226 13.34 14.64 -1.70
N ASN A 227 14.59 15.11 -1.65
CA ASN A 227 15.44 15.21 -2.85
C ASN A 227 15.80 13.82 -3.42
N SER A 228 16.16 12.84 -2.58
CA SER A 228 16.48 11.48 -3.03
C SER A 228 15.27 10.77 -3.66
N LEU A 229 14.08 11.05 -3.13
CA LEU A 229 12.81 10.54 -3.66
C LEU A 229 12.25 11.40 -4.80
N GLN A 230 12.94 12.49 -5.20
CA GLN A 230 12.51 13.41 -6.25
C GLN A 230 11.09 13.94 -6.01
N PHE A 231 10.77 14.25 -4.75
CA PHE A 231 9.45 14.70 -4.29
C PHE A 231 8.30 13.71 -4.56
N ASN A 232 8.60 12.48 -4.98
CA ASN A 232 7.62 11.44 -5.15
C ASN A 232 7.48 10.62 -3.87
N ILE A 233 6.41 10.88 -3.11
CA ILE A 233 6.13 10.20 -1.83
C ILE A 233 4.75 9.52 -1.79
N THR A 234 3.97 9.65 -2.86
CA THR A 234 2.67 9.01 -3.01
C THR A 234 2.82 7.62 -3.61
N TYR A 235 2.63 6.60 -2.79
CA TYR A 235 2.76 5.21 -3.18
C TYR A 235 1.48 4.44 -2.87
N PRO A 236 1.09 3.46 -3.68
CA PRO A 236 0.08 2.49 -3.28
C PRO A 236 0.55 1.72 -2.06
N TYR A 237 -0.34 1.49 -1.10
CA TYR A 237 -0.08 0.66 0.08
C TYR A 237 -1.26 -0.28 0.34
N ALA A 238 -0.99 -1.41 1.01
CA ALA A 238 -1.96 -2.49 1.19
C ALA A 238 -3.26 -2.01 1.84
N TYR A 239 -3.20 -1.01 2.73
CA TYR A 239 -4.38 -0.43 3.39
C TYR A 239 -5.44 0.08 2.40
N THR A 240 -5.04 0.79 1.33
CA THR A 240 -5.98 1.33 0.33
C THR A 240 -6.67 0.22 -0.46
N PHE A 241 -5.93 -0.81 -0.84
CA PHE A 241 -6.50 -1.97 -1.54
C PHE A 241 -7.44 -2.76 -0.63
N LEU A 242 -7.06 -2.94 0.64
CA LEU A 242 -7.87 -3.68 1.61
C LEU A 242 -9.22 -3.01 1.84
N ASP A 243 -9.24 -1.69 2.02
CA ASP A 243 -10.46 -0.92 2.20
C ASP A 243 -11.42 -1.09 1.01
N ARG A 244 -10.89 -1.12 -0.23
CA ARG A 244 -11.69 -1.42 -1.42
C ARG A 244 -12.23 -2.85 -1.41
N PHE A 245 -11.38 -3.85 -1.16
CA PHE A 245 -11.76 -5.26 -1.24
C PHE A 245 -12.80 -5.63 -0.18
N THR A 246 -12.65 -5.12 1.04
CA THR A 246 -13.57 -5.37 2.15
C THR A 246 -14.94 -4.72 1.92
N ARG A 247 -14.99 -3.51 1.33
CA ARG A 247 -16.24 -2.88 0.89
C ARG A 247 -16.98 -3.72 -0.15
N ILE A 248 -16.28 -4.22 -1.15
CA ILE A 248 -16.88 -5.00 -2.25
C ILE A 248 -17.59 -6.27 -1.76
N ILE A 249 -17.03 -6.94 -0.76
CA ILE A 249 -17.66 -8.14 -0.19
C ILE A 249 -18.53 -7.85 1.04
N ASN A 250 -18.78 -6.59 1.35
CA ASN A 250 -19.52 -6.16 2.55
C ASN A 250 -19.00 -6.85 3.83
N SER A 251 -17.68 -6.81 4.03
CA SER A 251 -17.04 -7.43 5.20
C SER A 251 -17.54 -6.80 6.49
N ASN A 252 -17.78 -7.64 7.51
CA ASN A 252 -18.05 -7.12 8.84
C ASN A 252 -16.80 -6.45 9.46
N GLU A 253 -17.01 -5.59 10.45
CA GLU A 253 -15.96 -4.84 11.13
C GLU A 253 -14.86 -5.73 11.73
N LYS A 254 -15.22 -6.91 12.27
CA LYS A 254 -14.24 -7.83 12.86
C LYS A 254 -13.29 -8.39 11.81
N THR A 255 -13.80 -8.75 10.64
CA THR A 255 -12.99 -9.15 9.49
C THR A 255 -12.08 -8.02 9.04
N LEU A 256 -12.60 -6.80 8.91
CA LEU A 256 -11.80 -5.63 8.54
C LEU A 256 -10.67 -5.36 9.56
N MET A 257 -10.96 -5.39 10.86
CA MET A 257 -9.94 -5.20 11.90
C MET A 257 -8.89 -6.30 11.86
N LEU A 258 -9.28 -7.56 11.66
CA LEU A 258 -8.34 -8.68 11.54
C LEU A 258 -7.44 -8.54 10.31
N CYS A 259 -8.00 -8.12 9.17
CA CYS A 259 -7.19 -7.84 7.98
C CYS A 259 -6.18 -6.73 8.25
N ARG A 260 -6.62 -5.62 8.85
CA ARG A 260 -5.76 -4.48 9.24
C ARG A 260 -4.63 -4.91 10.17
N TYR A 261 -4.93 -5.77 11.14
CA TYR A 261 -3.92 -6.36 12.01
C TYR A 261 -2.88 -7.15 11.20
N ILE A 262 -3.32 -8.03 10.31
CA ILE A 262 -2.43 -8.88 9.49
C ILE A 262 -1.54 -8.04 8.55
N ILE A 263 -2.10 -7.03 7.87
CA ILE A 263 -1.30 -6.18 6.96
C ILE A 263 -0.33 -5.27 7.71
N GLU A 264 -0.64 -4.89 8.96
CA GLU A 264 0.29 -4.10 9.79
C GLU A 264 1.39 -4.97 10.41
N LEU A 265 1.12 -6.25 10.72
CA LEU A 265 2.19 -7.21 11.04
C LEU A 265 3.15 -7.38 9.86
N ALA A 266 2.61 -7.49 8.63
CA ALA A 266 3.41 -7.62 7.41
C ALA A 266 4.30 -6.39 7.14
N LEU A 267 3.91 -5.22 7.65
CA LEU A 267 4.68 -3.98 7.51
C LEU A 267 6.02 -4.02 8.27
N ILE A 268 6.05 -4.70 9.42
CA ILE A 268 7.25 -4.88 10.24
C ILE A 268 8.22 -5.87 9.59
N ASP A 269 7.69 -6.99 9.08
CA ASP A 269 8.51 -8.07 8.53
C ASP A 269 8.92 -7.79 7.07
N PHE A 270 10.20 -7.43 6.90
CA PHE A 270 10.75 -7.02 5.60
C PHE A 270 10.57 -8.08 4.51
N LYS A 271 10.41 -9.36 4.84
CA LYS A 271 10.21 -10.42 3.84
C LYS A 271 8.98 -10.19 2.95
N PHE A 272 8.00 -9.42 3.40
CA PHE A 272 6.78 -9.15 2.63
C PHE A 272 6.98 -8.13 1.50
N VAL A 273 8.12 -7.42 1.42
CA VAL A 273 8.40 -6.51 0.29
C VAL A 273 8.47 -7.23 -1.06
N LYS A 274 8.62 -8.56 -1.06
CA LYS A 274 8.56 -9.38 -2.28
C LYS A 274 7.16 -9.48 -2.90
N TYR A 275 6.11 -9.15 -2.15
CA TYR A 275 4.74 -9.14 -2.63
C TYR A 275 4.29 -7.73 -2.98
N SER A 276 3.40 -7.61 -3.96
CA SER A 276 2.74 -6.33 -4.25
C SER A 276 1.78 -5.96 -3.11
N GLN A 277 1.48 -4.68 -2.99
CA GLN A 277 0.60 -4.16 -1.96
C GLN A 277 -0.84 -4.69 -2.13
N SER A 278 -1.31 -4.80 -3.38
CA SER A 278 -2.59 -5.44 -3.70
C SER A 278 -2.62 -6.93 -3.31
N MET A 279 -1.52 -7.67 -3.48
CA MET A 279 -1.40 -9.08 -3.09
C MET A 279 -1.47 -9.24 -1.57
N ILE A 280 -0.73 -8.42 -0.81
CA ILE A 280 -0.78 -8.45 0.67
C ILE A 280 -2.20 -8.19 1.17
N ALA A 281 -2.89 -7.19 0.61
CA ALA A 281 -4.27 -6.88 0.94
C ALA A 281 -5.22 -8.05 0.64
N ALA A 282 -5.18 -8.58 -0.58
CA ALA A 282 -5.97 -9.74 -1.01
C ALA A 282 -5.73 -10.97 -0.12
N SER A 283 -4.47 -11.30 0.15
CA SER A 283 -4.09 -12.43 1.00
C SER A 283 -4.50 -12.24 2.46
N SER A 284 -4.43 -11.02 3.00
CA SER A 284 -4.92 -10.75 4.36
C SER A 284 -6.43 -10.99 4.48
N LEU A 285 -7.21 -10.60 3.47
CA LEU A 285 -8.65 -10.83 3.43
C LEU A 285 -8.99 -12.31 3.33
N TYR A 286 -8.27 -13.04 2.48
CA TYR A 286 -8.41 -14.49 2.37
C TYR A 286 -8.09 -15.19 3.70
N VAL A 287 -7.03 -14.79 4.40
CA VAL A 287 -6.67 -15.33 5.72
C VAL A 287 -7.73 -14.99 6.77
N ALA A 288 -8.16 -13.73 6.86
CA ALA A 288 -9.19 -13.32 7.81
C ALA A 288 -10.52 -14.06 7.60
N ASN A 289 -10.92 -14.27 6.34
CA ASN A 289 -12.09 -15.06 6.01
C ASN A 289 -11.94 -16.52 6.46
N ILE A 290 -10.76 -17.14 6.32
CA ILE A 290 -10.51 -18.49 6.83
C ILE A 290 -10.62 -18.55 8.36
N ILE A 291 -10.06 -17.56 9.05
CA ILE A 291 -10.03 -17.54 10.52
C ILE A 291 -11.43 -17.35 11.10
N LEU A 292 -12.24 -16.49 10.47
CA LEU A 292 -13.53 -16.07 11.02
C LEU A 292 -14.73 -16.79 10.41
N SER A 293 -14.59 -17.42 9.24
CA SER A 293 -15.72 -18.07 8.54
C SER A 293 -15.69 -19.58 8.72
N ASN A 294 -16.71 -20.12 9.38
CA ASN A 294 -16.88 -21.57 9.53
C ASN A 294 -17.54 -22.24 8.31
N LYS A 295 -18.19 -21.51 7.37
CA LYS A 295 -19.06 -22.11 6.32
C LYS A 295 -19.26 -21.27 5.04
N GLY A 296 -18.21 -20.79 4.35
CA GLY A 296 -18.38 -20.02 3.09
C GLY A 296 -17.23 -20.12 2.09
N PRO A 297 -17.43 -19.75 0.81
CA PRO A 297 -16.37 -19.73 -0.20
C PRO A 297 -15.28 -18.73 0.21
N LYS A 298 -14.05 -19.23 0.33
CA LYS A 298 -12.89 -18.48 0.83
C LYS A 298 -12.46 -17.35 -0.13
N TRP A 299 -12.84 -17.47 -1.40
CA TRP A 299 -12.55 -16.55 -2.48
C TRP A 299 -13.72 -16.55 -3.47
N SER A 300 -14.38 -15.40 -3.64
CA SER A 300 -15.55 -15.24 -4.52
C SER A 300 -15.17 -14.75 -5.92
N ASP A 301 -16.03 -15.00 -6.91
CA ASP A 301 -15.83 -14.53 -8.29
C ASP A 301 -15.68 -13.00 -8.38
N ILE A 302 -16.46 -12.27 -7.57
CA ILE A 302 -16.38 -10.80 -7.48
C ILE A 302 -15.03 -10.33 -6.91
N LEU A 303 -14.44 -11.05 -5.96
CA LEU A 303 -13.09 -10.77 -5.46
C LEU A 303 -12.05 -11.06 -6.53
N GLN A 304 -12.16 -12.19 -7.22
CA GLN A 304 -11.23 -12.53 -8.29
C GLN A 304 -11.27 -11.50 -9.42
N TYR A 305 -12.47 -11.06 -9.84
CA TYR A 305 -12.64 -10.01 -10.83
C TYR A 305 -12.00 -8.69 -10.38
N THR A 306 -12.28 -8.25 -9.15
CA THR A 306 -11.79 -6.97 -8.61
C THR A 306 -10.27 -6.97 -8.41
N THR A 307 -9.78 -7.99 -7.72
CA THR A 307 -8.36 -8.12 -7.35
C THR A 307 -7.52 -8.54 -8.55
N GLN A 308 -8.13 -9.17 -9.56
CA GLN A 308 -7.47 -9.83 -10.69
C GLN A 308 -6.53 -10.97 -10.26
N PHE A 309 -6.73 -11.51 -9.05
CA PHE A 309 -6.00 -12.65 -8.50
C PHE A 309 -6.93 -13.85 -8.34
N THR A 310 -6.48 -15.01 -8.82
CA THR A 310 -7.14 -16.28 -8.53
C THR A 310 -6.85 -16.70 -7.09
N GLU A 311 -7.66 -17.60 -6.53
CA GLU A 311 -7.36 -18.18 -5.21
C GLU A 311 -5.96 -18.83 -5.19
N ARG A 312 -5.55 -19.46 -6.29
CA ARG A 312 -4.21 -20.04 -6.45
C ARG A 312 -3.09 -19.00 -6.35
N ASP A 313 -3.30 -17.80 -6.89
CA ASP A 313 -2.32 -16.70 -6.81
C ASP A 313 -2.16 -16.20 -5.37
N VAL A 314 -3.25 -16.15 -4.60
CA VAL A 314 -3.31 -15.58 -3.24
C VAL A 314 -2.77 -16.53 -2.18
N ARG A 315 -2.95 -17.85 -2.36
CA ARG A 315 -2.58 -18.90 -1.39
C ARG A 315 -1.12 -18.82 -0.86
N PRO A 316 -0.07 -18.60 -1.69
CA PRO A 316 1.30 -18.55 -1.20
C PRO A 316 1.55 -17.43 -0.19
N CYS A 317 1.14 -16.20 -0.53
CA CYS A 317 1.27 -15.04 0.37
C CYS A 317 0.37 -15.21 1.60
N ALA A 318 -0.85 -15.73 1.42
CA ALA A 318 -1.76 -16.03 2.53
C ALA A 318 -1.17 -17.04 3.53
N LYS A 319 -0.47 -18.07 3.05
CA LYS A 319 0.21 -19.03 3.92
C LYS A 319 1.28 -18.34 4.78
N GLU A 320 2.09 -17.47 4.18
CA GLU A 320 3.12 -16.73 4.91
C GLU A 320 2.51 -15.73 5.91
N LEU A 321 1.42 -15.05 5.56
CA LEU A 321 0.68 -14.16 6.46
C LEU A 321 0.03 -14.93 7.62
N CYS A 322 -0.54 -16.11 7.37
CA CYS A 322 -1.11 -16.96 8.41
C CYS A 322 -0.03 -17.41 9.40
N LEU A 323 1.14 -17.83 8.90
CA LEU A 323 2.29 -18.17 9.76
C LEU A 323 2.80 -16.96 10.53
N LEU A 324 2.81 -15.76 9.93
CA LEU A 324 3.16 -14.53 10.64
C LEU A 324 2.18 -14.26 11.78
N PHE A 325 0.87 -14.34 11.50
CA PHE A 325 -0.19 -14.18 12.49
C PHE A 325 -0.05 -15.17 13.65
N GLN A 326 0.11 -16.47 13.37
CA GLN A 326 0.26 -17.52 14.39
C GLN A 326 1.49 -17.32 15.27
N ASN A 327 2.58 -16.79 14.70
CA ASN A 327 3.82 -16.53 15.44
C ASN A 327 3.83 -15.16 16.14
N ALA A 328 2.89 -14.27 15.85
CA ALA A 328 2.86 -12.92 16.38
C ALA A 328 2.95 -12.83 17.92
N PRO A 329 2.32 -13.72 18.72
CA PRO A 329 2.52 -13.72 20.18
C PRO A 329 3.95 -13.98 20.64
N ASN A 330 4.76 -14.66 19.82
CA ASN A 330 6.14 -15.06 20.14
C ASN A 330 7.20 -14.14 19.50
N MET A 331 6.77 -13.15 18.71
CA MET A 331 7.69 -12.21 18.06
C MET A 331 8.31 -11.26 19.09
N LYS A 332 9.50 -10.74 18.82
CA LYS A 332 10.14 -9.73 19.68
C LYS A 332 9.45 -8.36 19.59
N HIS A 333 8.97 -8.02 18.39
CA HIS A 333 8.29 -6.77 18.06
C HIS A 333 6.80 -6.94 18.32
N GLN A 334 6.27 -6.14 19.24
CA GLN A 334 4.95 -6.36 19.85
C GLN A 334 4.03 -5.14 19.75
N ALA A 335 4.47 -4.02 19.19
CA ALA A 335 3.69 -2.78 19.12
C ALA A 335 2.35 -2.98 18.39
N VAL A 336 2.38 -3.61 17.21
CA VAL A 336 1.17 -3.92 16.44
C VAL A 336 0.23 -4.83 17.23
N ARG A 337 0.76 -5.87 17.89
CA ARG A 337 -0.08 -6.78 18.68
C ARG A 337 -0.74 -6.06 19.85
N ARG A 338 0.01 -5.20 20.57
CA ARG A 338 -0.53 -4.36 21.66
C ARG A 338 -1.60 -3.40 21.16
N LYS A 339 -1.35 -2.71 20.05
CA LYS A 339 -2.32 -1.82 19.39
C LYS A 339 -3.63 -2.55 19.13
N PHE A 340 -3.60 -3.67 18.41
CA PHE A 340 -4.81 -4.44 18.05
C PHE A 340 -5.40 -5.30 19.17
N ALA A 341 -4.79 -5.31 20.36
CA ALA A 341 -5.37 -5.95 21.55
C ALA A 341 -6.40 -5.05 22.25
N HIS A 342 -6.45 -3.77 21.90
CA HIS A 342 -7.38 -2.79 22.44
C HIS A 342 -8.82 -3.02 21.93
N GLU A 343 -9.82 -2.71 22.75
CA GLU A 343 -11.25 -2.92 22.44
C GLU A 343 -11.70 -2.22 21.16
N LYS A 344 -11.19 -1.02 20.90
CA LYS A 344 -11.43 -0.26 19.67
C LYS A 344 -11.07 -0.99 18.38
N PHE A 345 -10.22 -2.02 18.45
CA PHE A 345 -9.89 -2.89 17.31
C PHE A 345 -10.48 -4.29 17.47
N LEU A 346 -11.53 -4.43 18.30
CA LEU A 346 -12.24 -5.69 18.56
C LEU A 346 -11.33 -6.80 19.09
N GLN A 347 -10.21 -6.42 19.70
CA GLN A 347 -9.21 -7.30 20.29
C GLN A 347 -8.75 -8.43 19.34
N VAL A 348 -8.73 -8.17 18.03
CA VAL A 348 -8.45 -9.18 16.99
C VAL A 348 -7.07 -9.83 17.12
N SER A 349 -6.11 -9.18 17.81
CA SER A 349 -4.79 -9.76 18.07
C SER A 349 -4.77 -10.83 19.16
N LYS A 350 -5.89 -11.01 19.89
CA LYS A 350 -6.09 -12.08 20.87
C LYS A 350 -6.78 -13.31 20.28
N ILE A 351 -7.14 -13.29 18.99
CA ILE A 351 -7.72 -14.46 18.33
C ILE A 351 -6.64 -15.53 18.21
N GLU A 352 -6.91 -16.73 18.71
CA GLU A 352 -6.04 -17.90 18.59
C GLU A 352 -6.58 -18.83 17.51
N ILE A 353 -5.67 -19.48 16.78
CA ILE A 353 -5.99 -20.51 15.79
C ILE A 353 -5.18 -21.75 16.18
N GLU A 354 -5.78 -22.93 16.04
CA GLU A 354 -5.05 -24.19 16.19
C GLU A 354 -3.83 -24.21 15.24
N ARG A 355 -2.66 -24.56 15.79
CA ARG A 355 -1.43 -24.65 15.00
C ARG A 355 -1.62 -25.75 13.97
N ILE A 356 -1.34 -25.45 12.71
CA ILE A 356 -1.22 -26.49 11.68
C ILE A 356 0.07 -27.24 12.00
N GLU A 357 -0.04 -28.38 12.68
CA GLU A 357 1.10 -29.26 12.91
C GLU A 357 1.70 -29.65 11.56
N LYS A 358 3.01 -29.47 11.40
CA LYS A 358 3.72 -30.01 10.25
C LYS A 358 3.60 -31.53 10.35
N GLN A 359 2.86 -32.14 9.43
CA GLN A 359 3.00 -33.57 9.20
C GLN A 359 4.42 -33.80 8.68
N GLU A 360 5.34 -34.12 9.59
CA GLU A 360 6.62 -34.71 9.24
C GLU A 360 6.30 -36.09 8.67
N THR A 361 6.40 -36.21 7.34
CA THR A 361 6.45 -37.50 6.69
C THR A 361 7.72 -38.20 7.15
N THR A 362 7.60 -39.06 8.17
CA THR A 362 8.58 -40.10 8.46
C THR A 362 8.75 -40.95 7.19
N PRO A 363 9.96 -41.08 6.62
CA PRO A 363 10.20 -42.05 5.57
C PRO A 363 10.03 -43.45 6.20
N GLY A 364 9.12 -44.23 5.64
CA GLY A 364 8.87 -45.61 6.09
C GLY A 364 10.12 -46.47 5.95
N ASN A 365 10.38 -47.26 7.00
CA ASN A 365 11.36 -48.35 7.03
C ASN A 365 11.03 -49.44 6.01
#